data_AF-A0A382VME2-F1
#
_entry.id   AF-A0A382VME2-F1
#
_cell.length_a   1.000
_cell.length_b   1.000
_cell.length_c   1.000
_cell.angle_alpha   90.00
_cell.angle_beta   90.00
_cell.angle_gamma   90.00
#
_symmetry.space_group_name_H-M   'P 1'
#
loop_
_entity.id
_entity.type
_entity.pdbx_description
1 polymer ?
#
loop_
_entity_poly.entity_id
_entity_poly.type
_entity_poly.pdbx_seq_one_letter_code
_entity_poly.pdbx_strand_id
1 'polypeptide(L)'
;MTVEFTIRGGVVPVIDDLSFDLVPRETLSLVGESGCGKSMTALAIMGLIPSPPGVISAGSIILQGEDLVQATDARLREIRGNEVSMVFQEPMTSLNPVYTVGEQIAETLRRHQGLTRNQARVQAIQMIDAVQIPLPDRRVH
;
A
#
# COMPACT_ATOMS: atom_id res chain seq x y z
N MET A 1 -7.61 17.00 3.80
CA MET A 1 -6.47 16.76 2.88
C MET A 1 -6.93 17.07 1.47
N THR A 2 -6.11 17.82 0.73
CA THR A 2 -6.36 18.19 -0.66
C THR A 2 -5.27 17.62 -1.55
N VAL A 3 -5.67 17.01 -2.67
CA VAL A 3 -4.76 16.45 -3.69
C VAL A 3 -5.05 17.11 -5.02
N GLU A 4 -4.01 17.67 -5.62
CA GLU A 4 -4.09 18.43 -6.87
C GLU A 4 -3.21 17.81 -7.95
N PHE A 5 -3.67 17.91 -9.20
CA PHE A 5 -2.95 17.46 -10.38
C PHE A 5 -2.70 18.62 -11.32
N THR A 6 -1.44 18.77 -11.75
CA THR A 6 -1.10 19.72 -12.82
C THR A 6 -1.37 19.09 -14.18
N ILE A 7 -2.31 19.65 -14.93
CA ILE A 7 -2.62 19.27 -16.31
C ILE A 7 -2.36 20.43 -17.26
N ARG A 8 -2.43 20.19 -18.58
CA ARG A 8 -2.22 21.26 -19.60
C ARG A 8 -3.14 22.47 -19.41
N GLY A 9 -4.33 22.28 -18.84
CA GLY A 9 -5.33 23.32 -18.59
C GLY A 9 -5.21 24.03 -17.24
N GLY A 10 -4.21 23.70 -16.41
CA GLY A 10 -4.02 24.27 -15.07
C GLY A 10 -3.96 23.21 -13.97
N VAL A 11 -4.10 23.66 -12.73
CA VAL A 11 -4.13 22.80 -11.54
C VAL A 11 -5.57 22.44 -11.23
N VAL A 12 -5.86 21.15 -11.06
CA VAL A 12 -7.21 20.63 -10.78
C VAL A 12 -7.19 19.84 -9.47
N PRO A 13 -8.08 20.12 -8.51
CA PRO A 13 -8.25 19.29 -7.32
C PRO A 13 -8.93 17.97 -7.69
N VAL A 14 -8.32 16.87 -7.30
CA VAL A 14 -8.88 15.50 -7.44
C VAL A 14 -9.49 15.03 -6.12
N ILE A 15 -8.96 15.53 -5.00
CA ILE A 15 -9.53 15.38 -3.67
C ILE A 15 -9.56 16.78 -3.07
N ASP A 16 -10.73 17.21 -2.59
CA ASP A 16 -10.93 18.53 -2.00
C ASP A 16 -11.33 18.37 -0.54
N ASP A 17 -10.46 18.85 0.36
CA ASP A 17 -10.60 18.87 1.82
C ASP A 17 -11.20 17.60 2.47
N LEU A 18 -10.69 16.43 2.11
CA LEU A 18 -11.14 15.17 2.71
C LEU A 18 -10.61 15.02 4.15
N SER A 19 -11.50 14.78 5.10
CA SER A 19 -11.16 14.52 6.51
C SER A 19 -11.97 13.36 7.08
N PHE A 20 -11.29 12.43 7.74
CA PHE A 20 -11.88 11.35 8.53
C PHE A 20 -10.84 10.78 9.48
N ASP A 21 -11.32 10.12 10.54
CA ASP A 21 -10.50 9.33 11.46
C ASP A 21 -10.85 7.84 11.32
N LEU A 22 -9.87 6.97 11.55
CA LEU A 22 -10.06 5.52 11.61
C LEU A 22 -9.39 4.99 12.89
N VAL A 23 -10.20 4.48 13.82
CA VAL A 23 -9.72 4.00 15.12
C VAL A 23 -9.30 2.53 15.01
N PRO A 24 -8.39 2.03 15.87
CA PRO A 24 -8.04 0.62 15.87
C PRO A 24 -9.26 -0.31 15.95
N ARG A 25 -9.25 -1.36 15.12
CA ARG A 25 -10.33 -2.36 14.97
C ARG A 25 -11.60 -1.87 14.28
N GLU A 26 -11.59 -0.69 13.68
CA GLU A 26 -12.69 -0.24 12.82
C GLU A 26 -12.46 -0.63 11.36
N THR A 27 -13.57 -0.66 10.61
CA THR A 27 -13.55 -0.83 9.16
C THR A 27 -14.27 0.36 8.53
N LEU A 28 -13.53 1.14 7.75
CA LEU A 28 -14.07 2.23 6.96
C LEU A 28 -14.17 1.80 5.50
N SER A 29 -15.30 2.12 4.87
CA SER A 29 -15.52 1.94 3.44
C SER A 29 -15.81 3.26 2.77
N LEU A 30 -15.08 3.56 1.69
CA LEU A 30 -15.33 4.72 0.84
C LEU A 30 -16.17 4.27 -0.36
N VAL A 31 -17.38 4.82 -0.49
CA VAL A 31 -18.34 4.46 -1.55
C VAL A 31 -18.66 5.70 -2.38
N GLY A 32 -18.82 5.52 -3.69
CA GLY A 32 -19.16 6.58 -4.63
C GLY A 32 -18.97 6.14 -6.08
N GLU A 33 -19.32 7.00 -7.02
CA GLU A 33 -19.22 6.72 -8.46
C GLU A 33 -17.76 6.54 -8.95
N SER A 34 -17.58 5.90 -10.09
CA SER A 34 -16.26 5.79 -10.71
C SER A 34 -15.67 7.19 -10.93
N GLY A 35 -14.40 7.40 -10.55
CA GLY A 35 -13.73 8.69 -10.68
C GLY A 35 -13.90 9.66 -9.51
N CYS A 36 -14.71 9.36 -8.48
CA CYS A 36 -14.92 10.29 -7.35
C CYS A 36 -13.74 10.38 -6.34
N GLY A 37 -12.54 9.92 -6.69
CA GLY A 37 -11.36 10.05 -5.83
C GLY A 37 -11.10 8.93 -4.81
N LYS A 38 -11.90 7.84 -4.77
CA LYS A 38 -11.68 6.71 -3.83
C LYS A 38 -10.29 6.09 -3.92
N SER A 39 -9.91 5.62 -5.11
CA SER A 39 -8.60 5.00 -5.32
C SER A 39 -7.47 6.02 -5.10
N MET A 40 -7.69 7.28 -5.49
CA MET A 40 -6.75 8.37 -5.25
C MET A 40 -6.54 8.64 -3.76
N THR A 41 -7.59 8.52 -2.94
CA THR A 41 -7.50 8.65 -1.48
C THR A 41 -6.61 7.57 -0.90
N ALA A 42 -6.84 6.31 -1.28
CA ALA A 42 -6.03 5.19 -0.81
C ALA A 42 -4.56 5.33 -1.25
N LEU A 43 -4.31 5.74 -2.51
CA LEU A 43 -2.96 5.99 -3.01
C LEU A 43 -2.29 7.17 -2.30
N ALA A 44 -3.02 8.25 -1.99
CA ALA A 44 -2.50 9.39 -1.24
C ALA A 44 -2.07 9.01 0.17
N ILE A 45 -2.90 8.24 0.89
CA ILE A 45 -2.55 7.68 2.21
C ILE A 45 -1.29 6.84 2.15
N MET A 46 -1.14 6.03 1.09
CA MET A 46 0.07 5.24 0.89
C MET A 46 1.28 6.05 0.41
N GLY A 47 1.14 7.32 0.02
CA GLY A 47 2.20 8.10 -0.64
C GLY A 47 2.57 7.56 -2.03
N LEU A 48 1.59 7.07 -2.78
CA LEU A 48 1.74 6.40 -4.09
C LEU A 48 1.00 7.13 -5.22
N ILE A 49 0.57 8.37 -5.02
CA ILE A 49 -0.02 9.15 -6.12
C ILE A 49 1.01 9.38 -7.23
N PRO A 50 0.60 9.39 -8.51
CA PRO A 50 1.50 9.77 -9.60
C PRO A 50 2.10 11.16 -9.36
N SER A 51 3.41 11.22 -9.13
CA SER A 51 4.12 12.47 -8.80
C SER A 51 5.45 12.53 -9.56
N PRO A 52 5.66 13.55 -10.41
CA PRO A 52 4.64 14.47 -10.96
C PRO A 52 3.59 13.73 -11.83
N PRO A 53 2.38 14.31 -12.04
CA PRO A 53 1.99 15.69 -11.77
C PRO A 53 1.09 15.90 -10.53
N GLY A 54 0.87 14.87 -9.71
CA GLY A 54 0.05 14.93 -8.51
C GLY A 54 0.84 15.36 -7.27
N VAL A 55 0.19 16.12 -6.39
CA VAL A 55 0.75 16.60 -5.12
C VAL A 55 -0.36 16.67 -4.06
N ILE A 56 -0.01 16.34 -2.82
CA ILE A 56 -0.83 16.65 -1.65
C ILE A 56 -0.56 18.12 -1.31
N SER A 57 -1.44 19.03 -1.73
CA SER A 57 -1.22 20.48 -1.62
C SER A 57 -1.59 21.04 -0.24
N ALA A 58 -2.45 20.35 0.51
CA ALA A 58 -2.84 20.73 1.86
C ALA A 58 -3.29 19.55 2.73
N GLY A 59 -3.19 19.72 4.04
CA GLY A 59 -3.56 18.72 5.05
C GLY A 59 -2.41 17.82 5.49
N SER A 60 -2.74 16.81 6.29
CA SER A 60 -1.80 15.84 6.85
C SER A 60 -2.42 14.44 6.85
N ILE A 61 -1.58 13.41 6.98
CA ILE A 61 -2.00 12.02 7.10
C ILE A 61 -1.29 11.44 8.32
N ILE A 62 -2.01 11.33 9.44
CA ILE A 62 -1.41 10.95 10.71
C ILE A 62 -1.56 9.44 10.95
N LEU A 63 -0.44 8.73 11.04
CA LEU A 63 -0.37 7.33 11.44
C LEU A 63 0.42 7.23 12.73
N GLN A 64 -0.22 6.77 13.82
CA GLN A 64 0.42 6.60 15.13
C GLN A 64 1.18 7.86 15.63
N GLY A 65 0.68 9.05 15.27
CA GLY A 65 1.29 10.34 15.64
C GLY A 65 2.35 10.87 14.66
N GLU A 66 2.69 10.12 13.60
CA GLU A 66 3.61 10.54 12.54
C GLU A 66 2.84 11.05 11.32
N ASP A 67 3.20 12.23 10.79
CA ASP A 67 2.62 12.75 9.55
C ASP A 67 3.35 12.18 8.33
N LEU A 68 2.66 11.30 7.60
CA LEU A 68 3.19 10.60 6.44
C LEU A 68 3.49 11.53 5.26
N VAL A 69 2.85 12.71 5.20
CA VAL A 69 3.11 13.70 4.13
C VAL A 69 4.52 14.28 4.24
N GLN A 70 5.06 14.36 5.47
CA GLN A 70 6.41 14.88 5.75
C GLN A 70 7.47 13.77 5.85
N ALA A 71 7.05 12.49 5.78
CA ALA A 71 7.96 11.36 5.90
C ALA A 71 8.87 11.23 4.67
N THR A 72 10.13 10.86 4.89
CA THR A 72 11.06 10.56 3.80
C THR A 72 10.68 9.25 3.10
N ASP A 73 11.12 9.06 1.86
CA ASP A 73 10.93 7.79 1.14
C ASP A 73 11.50 6.58 1.90
N ALA A 74 12.59 6.76 2.65
CA ALA A 74 13.15 5.70 3.48
C ALA A 74 12.19 5.29 4.60
N ARG A 75 11.61 6.27 5.29
CA ARG A 75 10.65 6.03 6.36
C ARG A 75 9.34 5.46 5.83
N LEU A 76 8.84 5.96 4.70
CA LEU A 76 7.68 5.39 4.02
C LEU A 76 7.92 3.93 3.61
N ARG A 77 9.13 3.54 3.20
CA ARG A 77 9.46 2.13 2.93
C ARG A 77 9.43 1.24 4.16
N GLU A 78 9.78 1.75 5.33
CA GLU A 78 9.70 0.99 6.59
C GLU A 78 8.26 0.78 7.04
N ILE A 79 7.41 1.81 6.90
CA ILE A 79 5.99 1.79 7.24
C ILE A 79 5.23 0.84 6.32
N ARG A 80 5.47 0.94 5.01
CA ARG A 80 4.82 0.09 4.00
C ARG A 80 5.24 -1.38 4.19
N GLY A 81 4.26 -2.26 4.24
CA GLY A 81 4.44 -3.70 4.39
C GLY A 81 4.55 -4.18 5.85
N ASN A 82 4.97 -3.32 6.79
CA ASN A 82 5.04 -3.65 8.22
C ASN A 82 3.85 -3.11 9.00
N GLU A 83 3.54 -1.81 8.83
CA GLU A 83 2.48 -1.13 9.57
C GLU A 83 1.24 -0.91 8.70
N VAL A 84 1.43 -0.61 7.41
CA VAL A 84 0.35 -0.41 6.44
C VAL A 84 0.62 -1.21 5.17
N SER A 85 -0.37 -1.99 4.75
CA SER A 85 -0.31 -2.79 3.53
C SER A 85 -1.51 -2.48 2.63
N MET A 86 -1.28 -2.56 1.32
CA MET A 86 -2.31 -2.32 0.31
C MET A 86 -2.46 -3.56 -0.58
N VAL A 87 -3.71 -3.91 -0.87
CA VAL A 87 -4.07 -4.90 -1.90
C VAL A 87 -4.68 -4.13 -3.07
N PHE A 88 -4.04 -4.18 -4.23
CA PHE A 88 -4.48 -3.46 -5.42
C PHE A 88 -5.68 -4.14 -6.11
N GLN A 89 -6.51 -3.35 -6.80
CA GLN A 89 -7.70 -3.84 -7.51
C GLN A 89 -7.36 -4.83 -8.64
N GLU A 90 -6.19 -4.66 -9.27
CA GLU A 90 -5.66 -5.59 -10.28
C GLU A 90 -4.49 -6.38 -9.66
N PRO A 91 -4.75 -7.37 -8.79
CA PRO A 91 -3.67 -8.05 -8.07
C PRO A 91 -2.71 -8.80 -9.01
N MET A 92 -3.18 -9.20 -10.20
CA MET A 92 -2.38 -9.92 -11.18
C MET A 92 -1.19 -9.11 -11.72
N THR A 93 -1.26 -7.77 -11.73
CA THR A 93 -0.15 -6.92 -12.21
C THR A 93 0.95 -6.76 -11.15
N SER A 94 0.65 -7.06 -9.89
CA SER A 94 1.61 -6.97 -8.79
C SER A 94 2.54 -8.18 -8.68
N LEU A 95 2.21 -9.29 -9.34
CA LEU A 95 3.01 -10.51 -9.33
C LEU A 95 3.91 -10.57 -10.56
N ASN A 96 5.20 -10.82 -10.32
CA ASN A 96 6.14 -11.09 -11.39
C ASN A 96 6.08 -12.59 -11.76
N PRO A 97 5.68 -12.96 -13.00
CA PRO A 97 5.48 -14.34 -13.40
C PRO A 97 6.79 -15.15 -13.48
N VAL A 98 7.94 -14.50 -13.44
CA VAL A 98 9.26 -15.16 -13.41
C VAL A 98 9.55 -15.79 -12.04
N TYR A 99 8.87 -15.35 -10.98
CA TYR A 99 9.08 -15.84 -9.61
C TYR A 99 7.85 -16.57 -9.08
N THR A 100 8.08 -17.57 -8.24
CA THR A 100 7.00 -18.25 -7.53
C THR A 100 6.34 -17.30 -6.52
N VAL A 101 5.08 -17.58 -6.17
CA VAL A 101 4.35 -16.80 -5.17
C VAL A 101 5.11 -16.82 -3.83
N GLY A 102 5.66 -17.98 -3.46
CA GLY A 102 6.45 -18.09 -2.24
C GLY A 102 7.75 -17.29 -2.24
N GLU A 103 8.47 -17.20 -3.36
CA GLU A 103 9.69 -16.38 -3.43
C GLU A 103 9.35 -14.89 -3.29
N GLN A 104 8.25 -14.43 -3.90
CA GLN A 104 7.81 -13.04 -3.79
C GLN A 104 7.40 -12.69 -2.35
N ILE A 105 6.64 -13.56 -1.67
CA ILE A 105 6.31 -13.39 -0.24
C ILE A 105 7.59 -13.39 0.61
N ALA A 106 8.49 -14.35 0.39
CA ALA A 106 9.73 -14.45 1.13
C ALA A 106 10.63 -13.23 0.91
N GLU A 107 10.69 -12.67 -0.31
CA GLU A 107 11.44 -11.44 -0.59
C GLU A 107 10.95 -10.27 0.26
N THR A 108 9.63 -10.04 0.31
CA THR A 108 9.06 -8.97 1.14
C THR A 108 9.42 -9.14 2.61
N LEU A 109 9.31 -10.37 3.14
CA LEU A 109 9.68 -10.66 4.53
C LEU A 109 11.16 -10.41 4.81
N ARG A 110 12.06 -10.77 3.89
CA ARG A 110 13.50 -10.49 4.04
C ARG A 110 13.76 -8.98 4.03
N ARG A 111 13.15 -8.25 3.09
CA ARG A 111 13.37 -6.80 2.92
C ARG A 111 12.84 -5.98 4.09
N HIS A 112 11.66 -6.32 4.60
CA HIS A 112 10.96 -5.51 5.58
C HIS A 112 11.11 -5.99 7.02
N GLN A 113 11.45 -7.28 7.24
CA GLN A 113 11.59 -7.87 8.58
C GLN A 113 12.98 -8.47 8.86
N GLY A 114 13.92 -8.37 7.91
CA GLY A 114 15.30 -8.83 8.10
C GLY A 114 15.45 -10.34 8.29
N LEU A 115 14.45 -11.13 7.91
CA LEU A 115 14.50 -12.58 8.05
C LEU A 115 15.60 -13.20 7.18
N THR A 116 16.23 -14.26 7.68
CA THR A 116 17.10 -15.10 6.84
C THR A 116 16.30 -15.80 5.75
N ARG A 117 16.97 -16.27 4.69
CA ARG A 117 16.32 -17.02 3.61
C ARG A 117 15.49 -18.21 4.12
N ASN A 118 15.99 -18.94 5.11
CA ASN A 118 15.28 -20.08 5.67
C ASN A 118 14.04 -19.65 6.49
N GLN A 119 14.18 -18.63 7.35
CA GLN A 119 13.08 -18.09 8.13
C GLN A 119 11.97 -17.52 7.24
N ALA A 120 12.34 -16.73 6.23
CA ALA A 120 11.39 -16.16 5.28
C ALA A 120 10.64 -17.23 4.50
N ARG A 121 11.32 -18.33 4.13
CA ARG A 121 10.70 -19.48 3.45
C ARG A 121 9.65 -20.16 4.34
N VAL A 122 10.01 -20.46 5.59
CA VAL A 122 9.08 -21.08 6.55
C VAL A 122 7.87 -20.18 6.80
N GLN A 123 8.10 -18.89 7.00
CA GLN A 123 7.03 -17.91 7.20
C GLN A 123 6.13 -17.77 5.96
N ALA A 124 6.69 -17.80 4.76
CA ALA A 124 5.91 -17.76 3.51
C ALA A 124 4.97 -18.98 3.39
N ILE A 125 5.43 -20.18 3.74
CA ILE A 125 4.60 -21.39 3.76
C ILE A 125 3.43 -21.21 4.72
N GLN A 126 3.70 -20.71 5.94
CA GLN A 126 2.67 -20.46 6.95
C GLN A 126 1.64 -19.41 6.49
N MET A 127 2.08 -18.35 5.80
CA MET A 127 1.18 -17.32 5.26
C MET A 127 0.26 -17.88 4.17
N ILE A 128 0.79 -18.72 3.27
CA ILE A 128 0.01 -19.38 2.22
C ILE A 128 -1.02 -20.35 2.82
N ASP A 129 -0.63 -21.10 3.85
CA ASP A 129 -1.51 -22.00 4.58
C ASP A 129 -2.63 -21.25 5.33
N ALA A 130 -2.30 -20.10 5.95
CA ALA A 130 -3.26 -19.27 6.68
C ALA A 130 -4.41 -18.73 5.80
N VAL A 131 -4.17 -18.57 4.49
CA VAL A 131 -5.20 -18.18 3.51
C VAL A 131 -5.79 -19.38 2.75
N GLN A 132 -5.56 -20.59 3.25
CA GLN A 132 -6.10 -21.86 2.75
C GLN A 132 -5.75 -22.18 1.29
N ILE A 133 -4.59 -21.72 0.81
CA ILE A 133 -4.09 -22.11 -0.51
C ILE A 133 -3.52 -23.53 -0.42
N PRO A 134 -3.99 -24.50 -1.24
CA PRO A 134 -3.54 -25.88 -1.14
C PRO A 134 -2.05 -26.08 -1.48
N LEU A 135 -1.45 -27.09 -0.83
CA LEU A 135 -0.07 -27.54 -1.03
C LEU A 135 0.95 -26.39 -0.86
N PRO A 136 0.97 -25.69 0.29
CA PRO A 136 1.74 -24.47 0.48
C PRO A 136 3.24 -24.69 0.22
N ASP A 137 3.81 -25.82 0.66
CA ASP A 137 5.21 -26.15 0.41
C ASP A 137 5.57 -26.16 -1.08
N ARG A 138 4.66 -26.62 -1.94
CA ARG A 138 4.86 -26.69 -3.40
C ARG A 138 4.70 -25.33 -4.08
N ARG A 139 4.10 -24.33 -3.42
CA ARG A 139 3.94 -22.97 -3.97
C ARG A 139 5.15 -22.07 -3.71
N VAL A 140 6.09 -22.56 -2.89
CA VAL A 140 7.36 -21.89 -2.53
C VAL A 140 8.57 -22.52 -3.24
N HIS A 141 8.34 -23.42 -4.19
CA HIS A 141 9.36 -24.11 -4.97
C HIS A 141 9.23 -23.81 -6.46
#